data_AF-A0A953XUN7-F1
#
_entry.id   AF-A0A953XUN7-F1
#
_cell.length_a   1.000
_cell.length_b   1.000
_cell.length_c   1.000
_cell.angle_alpha   90.00
_cell.angle_beta   90.00
_cell.angle_gamma   90.00
#
_symmetry.space_group_name_H-M   'P 1'
#
loop_
_entity.id
_entity.type
_entity.pdbx_description
1 polymer ?
#
loop_
_entity_poly.entity_id
_entity_poly.type
_entity_poly.pdbx_seq_one_letter_code
_entity_poly.pdbx_strand_id
1 'polypeptide(L)'
;MTEIDKGKDEFETGRWSKAYALFQKSLEGRNASERQVAEVRLLMARCLVQMGEPDQAETELRDVKPKLSPTDAELVKEFERAWTEVEDTRKLGKAEIEKRRAAAKAEQN
;
A
#
# COMPACT_ATOMS: atom_id res chain seq x y z
N MET A 1 -0.70 20.42 -3.17
CA MET A 1 -0.14 19.07 -2.99
C MET A 1 -0.87 18.40 -1.85
N THR A 2 -1.69 17.40 -2.19
CA THR A 2 -2.51 16.64 -1.24
C THR A 2 -1.66 15.68 -0.40
N GLU A 3 -2.24 15.08 0.64
CA GLU A 3 -1.56 14.04 1.42
C GLU A 3 -1.26 12.80 0.58
N ILE A 4 -2.12 12.50 -0.41
CA ILE A 4 -1.91 11.41 -1.37
C ILE A 4 -0.72 11.73 -2.28
N ASP A 5 -0.62 12.96 -2.80
CA ASP A 5 0.52 13.34 -3.66
C ASP A 5 1.84 13.23 -2.89
N LYS A 6 1.88 13.74 -1.65
CA LYS A 6 3.05 13.60 -0.78
C LYS A 6 3.35 12.12 -0.51
N GLY A 7 2.33 11.30 -0.29
CA GLY A 7 2.50 9.86 -0.09
C GLY A 7 3.11 9.17 -1.31
N LYS A 8 2.70 9.55 -2.52
CA LYS A 8 3.27 9.05 -3.78
C LYS A 8 4.74 9.46 -3.92
N ASP A 9 5.09 10.71 -3.64
CA ASP A 9 6.49 11.17 -3.66
C ASP A 9 7.36 10.38 -2.66
N GLU A 10 6.87 10.21 -1.42
CA GLU A 10 7.58 9.43 -0.40
C GLU A 10 7.74 7.95 -0.82
N PHE A 11 6.71 7.37 -1.44
CA PHE A 11 6.74 6.01 -1.97
C PHE A 11 7.81 5.84 -3.07
N GLU A 12 7.89 6.77 -4.01
CA GLU A 12 8.90 6.75 -5.08
C GLU A 12 10.32 6.92 -4.54
N THR A 13 10.50 7.69 -3.47
CA THR A 13 11.80 7.85 -2.78
C THR A 13 12.18 6.67 -1.88
N GLY A 14 11.35 5.63 -1.81
CA GLY A 14 11.61 4.44 -0.99
C GLY A 14 11.27 4.59 0.50
N ARG A 15 10.66 5.72 0.92
CA ARG A 15 10.28 6.00 2.31
C ARG A 15 8.89 5.43 2.60
N TRP A 16 8.76 4.11 2.53
CA TRP A 16 7.47 3.44 2.49
C TRP A 16 6.67 3.57 3.80
N SER A 17 7.33 3.65 4.96
CA SER A 17 6.63 3.86 6.24
C SER A 17 5.97 5.23 6.30
N LYS A 18 6.67 6.24 5.78
CA LYS A 18 6.17 7.61 5.74
C LYS A 18 5.08 7.78 4.68
N ALA A 19 5.23 7.14 3.53
CA ALA A 19 4.19 7.06 2.51
C ALA A 19 2.91 6.44 3.07
N TYR A 20 3.02 5.31 3.76
CA TYR A 20 1.89 4.64 4.41
C TYR A 20 1.16 5.55 5.40
N ALA A 21 1.90 6.27 6.26
CA ALA A 21 1.31 7.19 7.23
C ALA A 21 0.56 8.35 6.55
N LEU A 22 1.08 8.89 5.44
CA LEU A 22 0.42 9.93 4.65
C LEU A 22 -0.86 9.43 3.99
N PHE A 23 -0.84 8.20 3.45
CA PHE A 23 -2.02 7.56 2.88
C PHE A 23 -3.09 7.31 3.95
N GLN A 24 -2.72 6.75 5.10
CA GLN A 24 -3.65 6.56 6.22
C GLN A 24 -4.28 7.88 6.65
N LYS A 25 -3.48 8.93 6.81
CA LYS A 25 -3.98 10.27 7.17
C LYS A 25 -4.94 10.84 6.13
N SER A 26 -4.70 10.58 4.85
CA SER A 26 -5.60 11.01 3.77
C SER A 26 -6.99 10.36 3.85
N LEU A 27 -7.11 9.18 4.48
CA LEU A 27 -8.39 8.50 4.72
C LEU A 27 -9.13 9.00 5.97
N GLU A 28 -8.45 9.68 6.89
CA GLU A 28 -9.07 10.26 8.09
C GLU A 28 -9.94 11.50 7.77
N GLY A 29 -9.80 12.05 6.55
CA GLY A 29 -10.63 13.15 6.05
C GLY A 29 -12.07 12.74 5.74
N ARG A 30 -13.05 13.60 6.06
CA ARG A 30 -14.50 13.25 6.03
C ARG A 30 -15.16 13.13 4.65
N ASN A 31 -14.44 13.20 3.52
CA ASN A 31 -15.05 13.31 2.17
C ASN A 31 -14.36 12.46 1.07
N ALA A 32 -13.76 11.31 1.39
CA ALA A 32 -13.20 10.44 0.36
C ALA A 32 -14.30 9.61 -0.34
N SER A 33 -14.30 9.59 -1.68
CA SER A 33 -15.17 8.68 -2.45
C SER A 33 -14.74 7.22 -2.27
N GLU A 34 -15.64 6.25 -2.49
CA GLU A 34 -15.29 4.82 -2.41
C GLU A 34 -14.14 4.44 -3.36
N ARG A 35 -14.12 5.03 -4.56
CA ARG A 35 -13.02 4.88 -5.52
C ARG A 35 -11.69 5.38 -4.95
N GLN A 36 -11.70 6.55 -4.32
CA GLN A 36 -10.50 7.13 -3.72
C GLN A 36 -10.02 6.32 -2.50
N VAL A 37 -10.96 5.82 -1.69
CA VAL A 37 -10.63 4.91 -0.58
C VAL A 37 -9.98 3.63 -1.11
N ALA A 38 -10.50 3.08 -2.21
CA ALA A 38 -9.91 1.92 -2.87
C ALA A 38 -8.49 2.22 -3.38
N GLU A 39 -8.29 3.31 -4.12
CA GLU A 39 -6.97 3.72 -4.62
C GLU A 39 -5.94 3.85 -3.48
N VAL A 40 -6.30 4.57 -2.42
CA VAL A 40 -5.38 4.79 -1.29
C VAL A 40 -5.07 3.49 -0.56
N ARG A 41 -6.05 2.59 -0.38
CA ARG A 41 -5.80 1.28 0.22
C ARG A 41 -4.92 0.38 -0.65
N LEU A 42 -5.02 0.45 -1.98
CA LEU A 42 -4.07 -0.22 -2.88
C LEU A 42 -2.64 0.31 -2.69
N LEU A 43 -2.48 1.63 -2.58
CA LEU A 43 -1.17 2.25 -2.31
C LEU A 43 -0.62 1.84 -0.94
N MET A 44 -1.46 1.78 0.09
CA MET A 44 -1.10 1.27 1.42
C MET A 44 -0.65 -0.19 1.37
N ALA A 45 -1.36 -1.06 0.65
CA ALA A 45 -0.98 -2.46 0.46
C ALA A 45 0.41 -2.58 -0.19
N ARG A 46 0.69 -1.76 -1.21
CA ARG A 46 2.01 -1.74 -1.86
C ARG A 46 3.11 -1.24 -0.93
N CYS A 47 2.83 -0.27 -0.05
CA CYS A 47 3.79 0.12 1.00
C CYS A 47 4.09 -1.05 1.94
N LEU A 48 3.05 -1.76 2.41
CA LEU A 48 3.18 -2.90 3.30
C LEU A 48 4.03 -4.03 2.68
N VAL A 49 3.85 -4.31 1.38
CA VAL A 49 4.73 -5.23 0.62
C VAL A 49 6.19 -4.80 0.70
N GLN A 50 6.50 -3.52 0.43
CA GLN A 50 7.89 -3.04 0.47
C GLN A 50 8.48 -3.08 1.88
N MET A 51 7.65 -2.87 2.90
CA MET A 51 8.04 -2.99 4.32
C MET A 51 8.17 -4.44 4.80
N GLY A 52 7.85 -5.45 3.97
CA GLY A 52 7.91 -6.86 4.35
C GLY A 52 6.72 -7.33 5.18
N GLU A 53 5.56 -6.70 5.03
CA GLU A 53 4.30 -7.06 5.70
C GLU A 53 3.24 -7.59 4.71
N PRO A 54 3.50 -8.73 4.03
CA PRO A 54 2.60 -9.25 3.01
C PRO A 54 1.22 -9.65 3.55
N ASP A 55 1.13 -10.05 4.82
CA ASP A 55 -0.16 -10.45 5.42
C ASP A 55 -1.07 -9.24 5.69
N GLN A 56 -0.49 -8.12 6.12
CA GLN A 56 -1.22 -6.87 6.26
C GLN A 56 -1.60 -6.31 4.88
N ALA A 57 -0.69 -6.39 3.90
CA ALA A 57 -0.97 -6.00 2.53
C ALA A 57 -2.14 -6.79 1.94
N GLU A 58 -2.16 -8.12 2.11
CA GLU A 58 -3.28 -8.95 1.67
C GLU A 58 -4.61 -8.53 2.31
N THR A 59 -4.57 -8.17 3.60
CA THR A 59 -5.77 -7.73 4.32
C THR A 59 -6.36 -6.47 3.67
N GLU A 60 -5.53 -5.48 3.36
CA GLU A 60 -5.97 -4.27 2.64
C GLU A 60 -6.55 -4.59 1.26
N LEU A 61 -5.91 -5.50 0.51
CA LEU A 61 -6.40 -5.90 -0.81
C LEU A 61 -7.76 -6.62 -0.71
N ARG A 62 -7.95 -7.52 0.25
CA ARG A 62 -9.23 -8.20 0.45
C ARG A 62 -10.36 -7.23 0.78
N ASP A 63 -10.07 -6.16 1.52
CA ASP A 63 -11.03 -5.09 1.83
C ASP A 63 -11.42 -4.24 0.61
N VAL A 64 -10.49 -4.08 -0.34
CA VAL A 64 -10.70 -3.33 -1.58
C VAL A 64 -11.44 -4.16 -2.63
N LYS A 65 -11.14 -5.45 -2.75
CA LYS A 65 -11.70 -6.35 -3.78
C LYS A 65 -13.22 -6.25 -3.99
N PRO A 66 -14.09 -6.27 -2.96
CA PRO A 66 -15.54 -6.17 -3.17
C PRO A 66 -16.00 -4.77 -3.62
N LYS A 67 -15.16 -3.74 -3.48
CA LYS A 67 -15.45 -2.34 -3.84
C LYS A 67 -14.94 -1.99 -5.23
N LEU A 68 -14.17 -2.87 -5.86
CA LEU A 68 -13.66 -2.65 -7.22
C LEU A 68 -14.82 -2.78 -8.21
N SER A 69 -15.11 -1.69 -8.91
CA SER A 69 -15.96 -1.77 -10.09
C SER A 69 -15.19 -2.43 -11.23
N PRO A 70 -15.73 -3.46 -11.90
CA PRO A 70 -15.10 -4.06 -13.07
C PRO A 70 -14.97 -3.08 -14.25
N THR A 71 -15.69 -1.96 -14.22
CA THR A 71 -15.55 -0.88 -15.21
C THR A 71 -14.35 0.03 -14.95
N ASP A 72 -13.74 -0.05 -13.77
CA ASP A 72 -12.56 0.73 -13.38
C ASP A 72 -11.28 -0.06 -13.68
N ALA A 73 -10.98 -0.18 -14.97
CA ALA A 73 -9.88 -1.02 -15.46
C ALA A 73 -8.51 -0.64 -14.86
N GLU A 74 -8.31 0.64 -14.52
CA GLU A 74 -7.07 1.10 -13.88
C GLU A 74 -6.94 0.56 -12.46
N LEU A 75 -7.99 0.67 -11.65
CA LEU A 75 -7.95 0.13 -10.27
C LEU A 75 -7.88 -1.39 -10.24
N VAL A 76 -8.54 -2.08 -11.17
CA VAL A 76 -8.42 -3.54 -11.30
C VAL A 76 -6.97 -3.92 -11.61
N LYS A 77 -6.32 -3.24 -12.54
CA LYS A 77 -4.92 -3.50 -12.89
C LYS A 77 -3.97 -3.23 -11.73
N GLU A 78 -4.17 -2.13 -10.99
CA GLU A 78 -3.35 -1.83 -9.81
C GLU A 78 -3.59 -2.84 -8.68
N PHE A 79 -4.83 -3.32 -8.51
CA PHE A 79 -5.14 -4.40 -7.58
C PHE A 79 -4.40 -5.70 -7.95
N GLU A 80 -4.47 -6.12 -9.21
CA GLU A 80 -3.78 -7.33 -9.68
C GLU A 80 -2.27 -7.22 -9.49
N ARG A 81 -1.69 -6.06 -9.82
CA ARG A 81 -0.28 -5.78 -9.59
C ARG A 81 0.08 -5.88 -8.10
N ALA A 82 -0.67 -5.23 -7.23
CA ALA A 82 -0.43 -5.27 -5.79
C ALA A 82 -0.57 -6.70 -5.25
N TRP A 83 -1.51 -7.49 -5.78
CA TRP A 83 -1.67 -8.89 -5.43
C TRP A 83 -0.46 -9.73 -5.82
N THR A 84 0.07 -9.55 -7.03
CA THR A 84 1.32 -10.19 -7.46
C THR A 84 2.50 -9.78 -6.57
N GLU A 85 2.62 -8.49 -6.23
CA GLU A 85 3.67 -8.00 -5.33
C GLU A 85 3.60 -8.68 -3.94
N VAL A 86 2.40 -8.93 -3.41
CA VAL A 86 2.20 -9.71 -2.17
C VAL A 86 2.68 -11.15 -2.33
N GLU A 87 2.26 -11.84 -3.39
CA GLU A 87 2.65 -13.23 -3.64
C GLU A 87 4.16 -13.38 -3.82
N ASP A 88 4.81 -12.44 -4.51
CA ASP A 88 6.25 -12.43 -4.69
C ASP A 88 6.99 -12.13 -3.39
N THR A 89 6.45 -11.22 -2.57
CA THR A 89 7.02 -10.93 -1.24
C THR A 89 6.96 -12.16 -0.33
N ARG A 90 5.92 -12.99 -0.44
CA ARG A 90 5.81 -14.25 0.32
C ARG A 90 6.83 -15.31 -0.10
N LYS A 91 7.33 -15.24 -1.33
CA LYS A 91 8.39 -16.14 -1.82
C LYS A 91 9.78 -15.71 -1.36
N LEU A 92 9.92 -14.51 -0.78
CA LEU A 92 11.19 -14.05 -0.24
C LEU A 92 11.62 -14.87 0.98
N GLY A 93 12.93 -15.03 1.13
CA GLY A 93 13.49 -15.64 2.33
C GLY A 93 13.22 -14.78 3.56
N LYS A 94 13.07 -15.44 4.71
CA LYS A 94 12.82 -14.79 6.02
C LYS A 94 13.80 -13.64 6.32
N ALA A 95 15.08 -13.81 6.00
CA ALA A 95 16.11 -12.79 6.23
C ALA A 95 15.86 -11.49 5.44
N GLU A 96 15.35 -11.59 4.21
CA GLU A 96 15.04 -10.42 3.38
C GLU A 96 13.78 -9.71 3.91
N ILE A 97 12.77 -10.46 4.35
CA ILE A 97 11.58 -9.89 5.01
C ILE A 97 11.98 -9.14 6.28
N GLU A 98 12.82 -9.75 7.13
CA GLU A 98 13.29 -9.11 8.36
C GLU A 98 14.13 -7.85 8.08
N LYS A 99 14.96 -7.86 7.04
CA LYS A 99 15.71 -6.68 6.59
C LYS A 99 14.79 -5.54 6.18
N ARG A 100 13.74 -5.82 5.41
CA ARG A 100 12.74 -4.82 4.99
C ARG A 100 12.00 -4.23 6.19
N ARG A 101 11.57 -5.08 7.13
CA ARG A 101 10.92 -4.65 8.37
C ARG A 101 11.84 -3.78 9.23
N ALA A 102 13.11 -4.13 9.32
CA ALA A 102 14.10 -3.35 10.07
C ALA A 102 14.33 -1.97 9.43
N ALA A 103 14.43 -1.90 8.10
CA ALA A 103 14.54 -0.63 7.38
C ALA A 103 13.30 0.25 7.60
N ALA A 104 12.09 -0.33 7.47
CA ALA A 104 10.84 0.37 7.73
C ALA A 104 10.77 0.93 9.17
N LYS A 105 11.19 0.14 10.17
CA LYS A 105 11.24 0.60 11.57
C LYS A 105 12.25 1.73 11.79
N ALA A 106 13.38 1.72 11.09
CA ALA A 106 14.37 2.77 11.17
C ALA A 106 13.87 4.11 10.60
N GLU A 107 12.93 4.09 9.65
CA GLU A 107 12.29 5.30 9.10
C GLU A 107 11.31 5.98 10.07
N GLN A 108 10.85 5.26 11.09
CA GLN A 108 9.87 5.74 12.06
C GLN A 108 10.50 6.41 13.30
N ASN A 109 11.82 6.25 13.49
CA ASN A 109 12.60 6.82 14.60
C ASN A 109 13.42 8.03 14.14
#